data_AF-A0A841D9P8-F1
#
_entry.id   AF-A0A841D9P8-F1
#
_cell.length_a   1.000
_cell.length_b   1.000
_cell.length_c   1.000
_cell.angle_alpha   90.00
_cell.angle_beta   90.00
_cell.angle_gamma   90.00
#
_symmetry.space_group_name_H-M   'P 1'
#
loop_
_entity.id
_entity.type
_entity.pdbx_description
1 polymer ?
#
loop_
_entity_poly.entity_id
_entity_poly.type
_entity_poly.pdbx_seq_one_letter_code
_entity_poly.pdbx_strand_id
1 'polypeptide(L)'
;MRMTRIVTVAALALAVAGCQFGSAAEEVPKERVELTSSASEAPAAKATAPPDKVVAGREGALDNHRFRVEVVQFIRRDRFVNLTFTATVTKGNGGLGWGVHNAFSAVPQQHPTVDGVFLVDTRNAKKHLVALDSEGACVCSRIGSLFLKEGESAAFSATFAAPPADVTSMDVHIPNVGTLADVPLG
;
A
#
# COMPACT_ATOMS: atom_id res chain seq x y z
N MET A 1 41.36 46.73 30.27
CA MET A 1 42.58 46.34 31.01
C MET A 1 42.79 44.84 30.83
N ARG A 2 44.02 44.34 30.68
CA ARG A 2 44.33 42.91 30.41
C ARG A 2 44.58 42.14 31.71
N MET A 3 44.27 40.84 31.73
CA MET A 3 45.04 39.72 32.33
C MET A 3 44.31 38.42 31.93
N THR A 4 44.71 37.62 30.94
CA THR A 4 45.95 36.85 30.68
C THR A 4 45.94 35.44 31.29
N ARG A 5 45.79 34.48 30.36
CA ARG A 5 45.85 32.99 30.38
C ARG A 5 46.85 32.29 31.33
N ILE A 6 46.52 31.01 31.64
CA ILE A 6 47.34 29.77 31.74
C ILE A 6 46.29 28.62 31.67
N VAL A 7 46.22 27.63 30.77
CA VAL A 7 47.14 26.68 30.09
C VAL A 7 47.63 25.52 30.96
N THR A 8 47.26 24.27 30.61
CA THR A 8 48.00 22.97 30.64
C THR A 8 47.04 21.76 30.84
N VAL A 9 47.43 20.50 30.61
CA VAL A 9 47.77 19.88 29.29
C VAL A 9 47.72 18.34 29.35
N ALA A 10 47.13 17.70 28.32
CA ALA A 10 47.23 16.25 27.99
C ALA A 10 46.63 15.24 29.03
N ALA A 11 46.48 13.94 28.76
CA ALA A 11 46.95 13.13 27.63
C ALA A 11 45.99 12.00 27.18
N LEU A 12 46.26 11.49 25.97
CA LEU A 12 45.60 10.38 25.28
C LEU A 12 46.23 9.03 25.68
N ALA A 13 45.45 7.93 25.75
CA ALA A 13 45.99 6.56 25.75
C ALA A 13 45.03 5.54 25.11
N LEU A 14 45.54 4.72 24.17
CA LEU A 14 44.90 3.53 23.58
C LEU A 14 45.70 2.27 23.94
N ALA A 15 45.02 1.16 24.26
CA ALA A 15 45.44 -0.26 24.13
C ALA A 15 44.21 -1.14 24.47
N VAL A 16 43.58 -1.99 23.64
CA VAL A 16 43.99 -3.14 22.77
C VAL A 16 44.08 -4.50 23.51
N ALA A 17 43.30 -5.48 23.00
CA ALA A 17 43.39 -6.96 23.10
C ALA A 17 42.99 -7.72 24.39
N GLY A 18 42.34 -8.89 24.20
CA GLY A 18 42.50 -10.04 25.12
C GLY A 18 41.28 -10.94 25.39
N CYS A 19 41.17 -12.05 24.65
CA CYS A 19 40.25 -13.21 24.74
C CYS A 19 39.76 -13.71 26.13
N GLN A 20 38.59 -14.37 26.13
CA GLN A 20 38.40 -15.65 26.85
C GLN A 20 37.58 -16.63 25.97
N PHE A 21 38.25 -17.67 25.47
CA PHE A 21 37.65 -18.86 24.87
C PHE A 21 37.87 -20.04 25.84
N GLY A 22 36.88 -20.91 26.01
CA GLY A 22 36.96 -22.14 26.81
C GLY A 22 35.54 -22.60 27.19
N SER A 23 34.97 -23.62 26.57
CA SER A 23 35.36 -25.05 26.53
C SER A 23 34.48 -25.88 27.48
N ALA A 24 33.44 -26.48 26.91
CA ALA A 24 32.98 -27.82 27.27
C ALA A 24 32.52 -28.48 25.97
N ALA A 25 33.28 -29.47 25.51
CA ALA A 25 32.82 -30.36 24.46
C ALA A 25 32.08 -31.52 25.14
N GLU A 26 30.83 -31.75 24.76
CA GLU A 26 30.08 -32.94 25.15
C GLU A 26 29.63 -33.64 23.87
N GLU A 27 30.03 -34.91 23.72
CA GLU A 27 29.84 -35.66 22.48
C GLU A 27 28.39 -36.12 22.34
N VAL A 28 27.68 -35.59 21.35
CA VAL A 28 26.34 -36.06 20.98
C VAL A 28 26.43 -36.91 19.71
N PRO A 29 25.81 -38.10 19.64
CA PRO A 29 25.98 -39.03 18.52
C PRO A 29 25.57 -38.47 17.15
N LYS A 30 26.25 -38.94 16.10
CA LYS A 30 25.85 -38.73 14.70
C LYS A 30 24.54 -39.48 14.38
N GLU A 31 23.40 -38.87 14.70
CA GLU A 31 22.16 -39.17 14.00
C GLU A 31 22.12 -38.35 12.70
N ARG A 32 22.06 -39.04 11.55
CA ARG A 32 21.87 -38.38 10.25
C ARG A 32 20.39 -37.98 10.13
N VAL A 33 20.04 -36.82 10.66
CA VAL A 33 18.78 -36.16 10.27
C VAL A 33 18.93 -35.72 8.83
N GLU A 34 18.20 -36.37 7.94
CA GLU A 34 18.10 -35.95 6.54
C GLU A 34 17.53 -34.53 6.51
N LEU A 35 18.27 -33.57 5.93
CA LEU A 35 17.69 -32.28 5.57
C LEU A 35 16.73 -32.51 4.39
N THR A 36 15.53 -32.97 4.69
CA THR A 36 14.39 -32.72 3.83
C THR A 36 14.21 -31.21 3.78
N SER A 37 14.64 -30.63 2.65
CA SER A 37 14.45 -29.23 2.34
C SER A 37 12.95 -28.97 2.22
N SER A 38 12.31 -28.68 3.34
CA SER A 38 10.99 -28.05 3.38
C SER A 38 11.14 -26.65 2.82
N ALA A 39 11.19 -26.58 1.49
CA ALA A 39 10.78 -25.43 0.73
C ALA A 39 9.32 -25.18 1.11
N SER A 40 9.12 -24.35 2.13
CA SER A 40 7.84 -23.70 2.39
C SER A 40 7.64 -22.69 1.27
N GLU A 41 7.34 -23.21 0.08
CA GLU A 41 6.83 -22.44 -1.04
C GLU A 41 5.40 -22.05 -0.68
N ALA A 42 5.30 -21.08 0.23
CA ALA A 42 4.07 -20.35 0.47
C ALA A 42 3.62 -19.82 -0.90
N PRO A 43 2.45 -20.21 -1.42
CA PRO A 43 1.96 -19.64 -2.64
C PRO A 43 1.84 -18.14 -2.43
N ALA A 44 2.58 -17.36 -3.23
CA ALA A 44 2.34 -15.93 -3.32
C ALA A 44 0.93 -15.76 -3.88
N ALA A 45 -0.04 -15.66 -2.96
CA ALA A 45 -1.44 -15.67 -3.27
C ALA A 45 -1.77 -14.42 -4.10
N LYS A 46 -1.80 -14.58 -5.42
CA LYS A 46 -2.50 -13.68 -6.32
C LYS A 46 -3.97 -13.67 -5.89
N ALA A 47 -4.30 -12.72 -5.02
CA ALA A 47 -5.65 -12.50 -4.53
C ALA A 47 -6.51 -11.88 -5.65
N THR A 48 -6.86 -12.70 -6.64
CA THR A 48 -7.81 -12.36 -7.69
C THR A 48 -9.13 -13.08 -7.39
N ALA A 49 -9.83 -12.59 -6.37
CA ALA A 49 -11.27 -12.85 -6.26
C ALA A 49 -11.95 -12.13 -7.45
N PRO A 50 -12.85 -12.80 -8.20
CA PRO A 50 -13.60 -12.14 -9.26
C PRO A 50 -14.46 -10.99 -8.70
N PRO A 51 -14.70 -9.93 -9.49
CA PRO A 51 -15.65 -8.89 -9.13
C PRO A 51 -17.04 -9.41 -8.73
N ASP A 52 -17.58 -8.88 -7.63
CA ASP A 52 -19.00 -8.53 -7.61
C ASP A 52 -19.30 -7.61 -8.81
N LYS A 53 -20.55 -7.59 -9.29
CA LYS A 53 -21.00 -6.88 -10.50
C LYS A 53 -20.34 -5.51 -10.68
N VAL A 54 -19.57 -5.32 -11.76
CA VAL A 54 -18.99 -4.02 -12.13
C VAL A 54 -20.09 -2.96 -12.28
N VAL A 55 -19.97 -1.86 -11.54
CA VAL A 55 -20.95 -0.75 -11.53
C VAL A 55 -20.48 0.49 -12.29
N ALA A 56 -19.17 0.67 -12.45
CA ALA A 56 -18.57 1.73 -13.26
C ALA A 56 -17.16 1.30 -13.69
N GLY A 57 -16.62 1.87 -14.77
CA GLY A 57 -15.23 1.63 -15.16
C GLY A 57 -14.68 2.65 -16.15
N ARG A 58 -13.35 2.82 -16.18
CA ARG A 58 -12.65 3.78 -17.04
C ARG A 58 -11.19 3.39 -17.23
N GLU A 59 -10.61 3.71 -18.38
CA GLU A 59 -9.16 3.64 -18.59
C GLU A 59 -8.45 4.82 -17.88
N GLY A 60 -7.30 4.54 -17.29
CA GLY A 60 -6.32 5.48 -16.78
C GLY A 60 -4.95 5.24 -17.40
N ALA A 61 -4.02 6.18 -17.17
CA ALA A 61 -2.65 6.08 -17.66
C ALA A 61 -1.66 6.78 -16.73
N LEU A 62 -0.50 6.16 -16.55
CA LEU A 62 0.62 6.68 -15.76
C LEU A 62 1.93 6.07 -16.29
N ASP A 63 3.01 6.85 -16.34
CA ASP A 63 4.37 6.37 -16.69
C ASP A 63 4.43 5.45 -17.92
N ASN A 64 3.76 5.87 -19.01
CA ASN A 64 3.60 5.15 -20.28
C ASN A 64 2.85 3.81 -20.22
N HIS A 65 2.26 3.44 -19.08
CA HIS A 65 1.34 2.32 -18.93
C HIS A 65 -0.10 2.78 -19.12
N ARG A 66 -0.95 1.87 -19.59
CA ARG A 66 -2.41 2.04 -19.55
C ARG A 66 -3.03 0.91 -18.74
N PHE A 67 -4.06 1.25 -17.97
CA PHE A 67 -4.76 0.34 -17.10
C PHE A 67 -6.22 0.70 -17.03
N ARG A 68 -7.10 -0.29 -16.94
CA ARG A 68 -8.53 -0.11 -16.71
C ARG A 68 -8.82 -0.25 -15.24
N VAL A 69 -9.50 0.75 -14.70
CA VAL A 69 -10.11 0.67 -13.38
C VAL A 69 -11.58 0.34 -13.52
N GLU A 70 -12.03 -0.66 -12.77
CA GLU A 70 -13.43 -1.09 -12.69
C GLU A 70 -13.86 -1.06 -11.23
N VAL A 71 -14.91 -0.31 -10.90
CA VAL A 71 -15.53 -0.32 -9.57
C VAL A 71 -16.40 -1.57 -9.47
N VAL A 72 -16.00 -2.48 -8.60
CA VAL A 72 -16.60 -3.80 -8.42
C VAL A 72 -17.56 -3.85 -7.24
N GLN A 73 -17.38 -2.95 -6.27
CA GLN A 73 -18.27 -2.82 -5.14
C GLN A 73 -18.30 -1.36 -4.68
N PHE A 74 -19.49 -0.79 -4.49
CA PHE A 74 -19.66 0.52 -3.88
C PHE A 74 -20.93 0.47 -3.02
N ILE A 75 -20.75 0.24 -1.72
CA ILE A 75 -21.86 -0.15 -0.82
C ILE A 75 -21.81 0.60 0.52
N ARG A 76 -22.99 0.99 1.00
CA ARG A 76 -23.19 1.54 2.34
C ARG A 76 -23.22 0.42 3.37
N ARG A 77 -22.51 0.62 4.49
CA ARG A 77 -22.44 -0.29 5.65
C ARG A 77 -22.53 0.56 6.91
N ASP A 78 -23.76 0.72 7.41
CA ASP A 78 -24.08 1.61 8.54
C ASP A 78 -23.53 3.04 8.28
N ARG A 79 -22.63 3.54 9.14
CA ARG A 79 -22.05 4.89 9.04
C ARG A 79 -20.92 5.02 8.02
N PHE A 80 -20.58 3.94 7.32
CA PHE A 80 -19.49 3.91 6.34
C PHE A 80 -19.99 3.56 4.93
N VAL A 81 -19.18 3.91 3.94
CA VAL A 81 -19.25 3.39 2.57
C VAL A 81 -17.94 2.71 2.25
N ASN A 82 -18.00 1.50 1.68
CA ASN A 82 -16.83 0.80 1.18
C ASN A 82 -16.84 0.84 -0.35
N LEU A 83 -15.71 1.29 -0.91
CA LEU A 83 -15.39 1.21 -2.32
C LEU A 83 -14.38 0.08 -2.51
N THR A 84 -14.63 -0.80 -3.47
CA THR A 84 -13.65 -1.75 -4.00
C THR A 84 -13.57 -1.57 -5.51
N PHE A 85 -12.36 -1.49 -6.05
CA PHE A 85 -12.10 -1.41 -7.47
C PHE A 85 -10.93 -2.32 -7.86
N THR A 86 -10.92 -2.81 -9.09
CA THR A 86 -9.76 -3.48 -9.69
C THR A 86 -8.99 -2.50 -10.57
N ALA A 87 -7.68 -2.71 -10.73
CA ALA A 87 -6.87 -2.07 -11.76
C ALA A 87 -6.18 -3.15 -12.59
N THR A 88 -6.51 -3.22 -13.87
CA THR A 88 -6.02 -4.23 -14.83
C THR A 88 -5.17 -3.56 -15.89
N VAL A 89 -3.92 -4.00 -16.10
CA VAL A 89 -3.04 -3.37 -17.11
C VAL A 89 -3.51 -3.74 -18.52
N THR A 90 -3.93 -2.73 -19.29
CA THR A 90 -4.45 -2.86 -20.66
C THR A 90 -3.41 -2.58 -21.73
N LYS A 91 -2.28 -1.96 -21.35
CA LYS A 91 -1.06 -1.91 -22.16
C LYS A 91 0.17 -1.75 -21.26
N GLY A 92 1.07 -2.73 -21.30
CA GLY A 92 2.37 -2.67 -20.65
C GLY A 92 3.46 -2.01 -21.52
N ASN A 93 4.63 -1.77 -20.93
CA ASN A 93 5.84 -1.32 -21.64
C ASN A 93 6.93 -2.42 -21.76
N GLY A 94 6.66 -3.63 -21.25
CA GLY A 94 7.61 -4.74 -21.14
C GLY A 94 8.25 -4.86 -19.75
N GLY A 95 9.38 -5.56 -19.66
CA GLY A 95 10.18 -5.66 -18.43
C GLY A 95 9.44 -6.26 -17.23
N LEU A 96 9.55 -5.59 -16.08
CA LEU A 96 8.92 -6.02 -14.81
C LEU A 96 7.40 -5.74 -14.76
N GLY A 97 6.87 -4.96 -15.71
CA GLY A 97 5.49 -4.46 -15.67
C GLY A 97 5.34 -3.13 -14.93
N TRP A 98 4.10 -2.69 -14.77
CA TRP A 98 3.75 -1.43 -14.12
C TRP A 98 3.94 -1.53 -12.61
N GLY A 99 4.90 -0.79 -12.06
CA GLY A 99 5.02 -0.58 -10.61
C GLY A 99 3.91 0.37 -10.14
N VAL A 100 2.87 -0.16 -9.49
CA VAL A 100 1.67 0.60 -9.13
C VAL A 100 2.01 1.74 -8.16
N HIS A 101 2.89 1.50 -7.19
CA HIS A 101 3.44 2.49 -6.26
C HIS A 101 2.42 3.57 -5.84
N ASN A 102 2.67 4.84 -6.16
CA ASN A 102 1.85 5.99 -5.75
C ASN A 102 0.68 6.29 -6.72
N ALA A 103 0.34 5.40 -7.65
CA ALA A 103 -0.67 5.63 -8.70
C ALA A 103 -2.07 5.99 -8.18
N PHE A 104 -2.40 5.61 -6.95
CA PHE A 104 -3.68 5.92 -6.30
C PHE A 104 -3.51 6.69 -4.98
N SER A 105 -2.30 7.17 -4.69
CA SER A 105 -2.01 7.95 -3.47
C SER A 105 -2.30 9.44 -3.67
N ALA A 106 -2.65 10.14 -2.58
CA ALA A 106 -2.93 11.58 -2.59
C ALA A 106 -1.68 12.41 -2.86
N VAL A 107 -0.54 11.95 -2.31
CA VAL A 107 0.80 12.50 -2.50
C VAL A 107 1.81 11.36 -2.57
N PRO A 108 2.99 11.54 -3.21
CA PRO A 108 4.05 10.55 -3.19
C PRO A 108 4.54 10.24 -1.76
N GLN A 109 4.53 8.97 -1.37
CA GLN A 109 4.91 8.50 -0.04
C GLN A 109 5.70 7.19 -0.09
N GLN A 110 6.42 6.89 1.00
CA GLN A 110 7.28 5.69 1.11
C GLN A 110 6.49 4.39 1.26
N HIS A 111 5.29 4.46 1.82
CA HIS A 111 4.39 3.33 2.04
C HIS A 111 3.05 3.62 1.35
N PRO A 112 3.00 3.56 0.01
CA PRO A 112 1.84 4.01 -0.76
C PRO A 112 0.55 3.29 -0.37
N THR A 113 -0.51 4.07 -0.25
CA THR A 113 -1.88 3.62 -0.01
C THR A 113 -2.82 4.22 -1.06
N VAL A 114 -4.11 3.89 -0.96
CA VAL A 114 -5.18 4.36 -1.87
C VAL A 114 -5.85 5.65 -1.33
N ASP A 115 -5.15 6.40 -0.47
CA ASP A 115 -5.61 7.65 0.15
C ASP A 115 -5.92 8.81 -0.82
N GLY A 116 -5.49 8.71 -2.09
CA GLY A 116 -5.81 9.69 -3.14
C GLY A 116 -7.20 9.54 -3.75
N VAL A 117 -7.88 8.43 -3.48
CA VAL A 117 -9.26 8.21 -3.92
C VAL A 117 -10.23 9.00 -3.03
N PHE A 118 -11.21 9.66 -3.64
CA PHE A 118 -12.24 10.39 -2.90
C PHE A 118 -13.60 10.29 -3.57
N LEU A 119 -14.65 10.49 -2.79
CA LEU A 119 -16.02 10.56 -3.28
C LEU A 119 -16.50 12.02 -3.30
N VAL A 120 -17.38 12.37 -4.22
CA VAL A 120 -18.09 13.65 -4.21
C VAL A 120 -19.59 13.39 -4.17
N ASP A 121 -20.22 13.85 -3.09
CA ASP A 121 -21.65 14.00 -2.98
C ASP A 121 -22.05 15.28 -3.71
N THR A 122 -22.48 15.14 -4.96
CA THR A 122 -22.89 16.27 -5.81
C THR A 122 -24.21 16.89 -5.35
N ARG A 123 -25.06 16.15 -4.63
CA ARG A 123 -26.33 16.65 -4.08
C ARG A 123 -26.12 17.53 -2.85
N ASN A 124 -25.21 17.14 -1.96
CA ASN A 124 -24.91 17.86 -0.73
C ASN A 124 -23.63 18.71 -0.80
N ALA A 125 -23.06 18.90 -2.00
CA ALA A 125 -21.85 19.67 -2.28
C ALA A 125 -20.64 19.29 -1.37
N LYS A 126 -20.45 17.99 -1.11
CA LYS A 126 -19.51 17.49 -0.09
C LYS A 126 -18.47 16.52 -0.67
N LYS A 127 -17.20 16.79 -0.41
CA LYS A 127 -16.09 15.86 -0.67
C LYS A 127 -15.90 14.92 0.53
N HIS A 128 -15.81 13.62 0.27
CA HIS A 128 -15.50 12.59 1.26
C HIS A 128 -14.09 12.05 0.97
N LEU A 129 -13.16 12.32 1.88
CA LEU A 129 -11.83 11.70 1.86
C LEU A 129 -11.89 10.32 2.51
N VAL A 130 -10.89 9.48 2.23
CA VAL A 130 -10.77 8.16 2.87
C VAL A 130 -10.71 8.33 4.39
N ALA A 131 -11.39 7.45 5.11
CA ALA A 131 -11.38 7.42 6.56
C ALA A 131 -9.97 7.11 7.08
N LEU A 132 -9.64 7.69 8.23
CA LEU A 132 -8.43 7.38 8.98
C LEU A 132 -8.81 6.60 10.25
N ASP A 133 -7.94 5.71 10.69
CA ASP A 133 -8.05 5.04 11.98
C ASP A 133 -7.59 5.94 13.14
N SER A 134 -7.56 5.38 14.36
CA SER A 134 -7.13 6.09 15.58
C SER A 134 -5.65 6.47 15.60
N GLU A 135 -4.83 5.88 14.73
CA GLU A 135 -3.39 6.18 14.58
C GLU A 135 -3.14 7.16 13.42
N GLY A 136 -4.20 7.56 12.70
CA GLY A 136 -4.12 8.44 11.55
C GLY A 136 -3.76 7.73 10.25
N ALA A 137 -3.73 6.39 10.22
CA ALA A 137 -3.46 5.63 9.01
C ALA A 137 -4.74 5.44 8.17
N CYS A 138 -4.56 5.33 6.85
CA CYS A 138 -5.65 5.17 5.91
C CYS A 138 -6.41 3.84 6.13
N VAL A 139 -7.74 3.91 6.26
CA VAL A 139 -8.62 2.73 6.22
C VAL A 139 -8.84 2.33 4.75
N CYS A 140 -7.75 1.92 4.12
CA CYS A 140 -7.68 1.53 2.71
C CYS A 140 -6.57 0.51 2.45
N SER A 141 -6.55 -0.02 1.24
CA SER A 141 -5.49 -0.91 0.77
C SER A 141 -4.12 -0.22 0.77
N ARG A 142 -3.11 -0.95 1.27
CA ARG A 142 -1.69 -0.63 1.07
C ARG A 142 -1.26 -1.22 -0.27
N ILE A 143 -0.52 -0.44 -1.07
CA ILE A 143 -0.10 -0.85 -2.42
C ILE A 143 1.24 -1.61 -2.36
N GLY A 144 2.17 -1.16 -1.53
CA GLY A 144 3.48 -1.80 -1.35
C GLY A 144 4.30 -1.87 -2.65
N SER A 145 5.07 -2.95 -2.81
CA SER A 145 5.91 -3.22 -3.99
C SER A 145 5.17 -4.05 -5.04
N LEU A 146 4.00 -3.56 -5.48
CA LEU A 146 3.16 -4.24 -6.47
C LEU A 146 3.58 -3.90 -7.90
N PHE A 147 3.87 -4.93 -8.69
CA PHE A 147 4.11 -4.85 -10.13
C PHE A 147 3.06 -5.67 -10.90
N LEU A 148 2.48 -5.09 -11.96
CA LEU A 148 1.47 -5.74 -12.80
C LEU A 148 1.92 -5.76 -14.27
N LYS A 149 1.96 -6.94 -14.88
CA LYS A 149 2.18 -7.10 -16.33
C LYS A 149 0.87 -6.90 -17.10
N GLU A 150 0.95 -6.78 -18.42
CA GLU A 150 -0.23 -6.68 -19.29
C GLU A 150 -1.17 -7.88 -19.09
N GLY A 151 -2.46 -7.59 -18.92
CA GLY A 151 -3.49 -8.57 -18.57
C GLY A 151 -3.57 -8.92 -17.07
N GLU A 152 -2.59 -8.55 -16.24
CA GLU A 152 -2.66 -8.76 -14.79
C GLU A 152 -3.49 -7.66 -14.11
N SER A 153 -4.10 -8.02 -12.99
CA SER A 153 -5.02 -7.18 -12.24
C SER A 153 -4.80 -7.32 -10.73
N ALA A 154 -5.03 -6.22 -10.00
CA ALA A 154 -5.10 -6.21 -8.54
C ALA A 154 -6.36 -5.49 -8.06
N ALA A 155 -6.92 -5.93 -6.95
CA ALA A 155 -8.04 -5.28 -6.27
C ALA A 155 -7.55 -4.35 -5.17
N PHE A 156 -8.25 -3.23 -5.01
CA PHE A 156 -7.99 -2.19 -4.03
C PHE A 156 -9.31 -1.78 -3.36
N SER A 157 -9.22 -1.38 -2.09
CA SER A 157 -10.36 -0.91 -1.31
C SER A 157 -10.07 0.38 -0.55
N ALA A 158 -11.11 1.15 -0.29
CA ALA A 158 -11.07 2.35 0.56
C ALA A 158 -12.41 2.53 1.29
N THR A 159 -12.34 2.90 2.57
CA THR A 159 -13.51 3.17 3.42
C THR A 159 -13.73 4.67 3.58
N PHE A 160 -14.98 5.11 3.52
CA PHE A 160 -15.38 6.52 3.64
C PHE A 160 -16.47 6.67 4.68
N ALA A 161 -16.61 7.85 5.29
CA ALA A 161 -17.82 8.20 6.03
C ALA A 161 -19.02 8.23 5.07
N ALA A 162 -20.16 7.66 5.44
CA ALA A 162 -21.32 7.60 4.57
C ALA A 162 -21.93 8.99 4.28
N PRO A 163 -22.48 9.22 3.08
CA PRO A 163 -23.36 10.36 2.82
C PRO A 163 -24.75 10.12 3.43
N PRO A 164 -25.60 11.15 3.55
CA PRO A 164 -27.00 11.04 3.98
C PRO A 164 -27.76 9.89 3.32
N ALA A 165 -28.72 9.30 4.02
CA ALA A 165 -29.35 8.02 3.63
C ALA A 165 -30.10 8.08 2.28
N ASP A 166 -30.56 9.26 1.87
CA ASP A 166 -31.24 9.56 0.61
C ASP A 166 -30.28 9.69 -0.60
N VAL A 167 -28.97 9.68 -0.37
CA VAL A 167 -27.94 9.64 -1.42
C VAL A 167 -27.77 8.22 -1.91
N THR A 168 -28.10 8.00 -3.19
CA THR A 168 -28.09 6.68 -3.88
C THR A 168 -27.01 6.55 -4.95
N SER A 169 -26.28 7.62 -5.24
CA SER A 169 -25.12 7.63 -6.14
C SER A 169 -24.12 8.69 -5.68
N MET A 170 -22.84 8.52 -6.05
CA MET A 170 -21.80 9.50 -5.82
C MET A 170 -20.81 9.48 -6.98
N ASP A 171 -20.12 10.58 -7.20
CA ASP A 171 -18.96 10.62 -8.08
C ASP A 171 -17.76 9.97 -7.35
N VAL A 172 -17.08 9.03 -8.02
CA VAL A 172 -15.87 8.37 -7.52
C VAL A 172 -14.67 8.91 -8.29
N HIS A 173 -13.76 9.61 -7.61
CA HIS A 173 -12.53 10.12 -8.23
C HIS A 173 -11.34 9.24 -7.87
N ILE A 174 -10.64 8.72 -8.89
CA ILE A 174 -9.45 7.88 -8.74
C ILE A 174 -8.27 8.59 -9.43
N PRO A 175 -7.12 8.80 -8.76
CA PRO A 175 -5.95 9.42 -9.38
C PRO A 175 -5.53 8.69 -10.65
N ASN A 176 -5.03 9.43 -11.65
CA ASN A 176 -4.62 8.92 -12.97
C ASN A 176 -5.73 8.27 -13.83
N VAL A 177 -6.99 8.30 -13.36
CA VAL A 177 -8.22 7.85 -14.06
C VAL A 177 -9.23 9.00 -14.18
N GLY A 178 -9.29 9.86 -13.16
CA GLY A 178 -10.26 10.94 -13.01
C GLY A 178 -11.58 10.47 -12.37
N THR A 179 -12.65 11.21 -12.64
CA THR A 179 -13.98 10.93 -12.08
C THR A 179 -14.75 9.90 -12.89
N LEU A 180 -15.29 8.90 -12.20
CA LEU A 180 -16.43 8.10 -12.62
C LEU A 180 -17.68 8.75 -12.01
N ALA A 181 -18.57 9.30 -12.84
CA ALA A 181 -19.74 10.04 -12.38
C ALA A 181 -20.91 9.12 -12.02
N ASP A 182 -21.77 9.57 -11.10
CA ASP A 182 -23.04 8.91 -10.74
C ASP A 182 -22.93 7.40 -10.42
N VAL A 183 -21.84 6.97 -9.79
CA VAL A 183 -21.63 5.55 -9.44
C VAL A 183 -22.71 5.12 -8.44
N PRO A 184 -23.53 4.08 -8.74
CA PRO A 184 -24.60 3.64 -7.85
C PRO A 184 -24.06 3.16 -6.51
N LEU A 185 -24.59 3.71 -5.42
CA LEU A 185 -24.29 3.30 -4.05
C LEU A 185 -25.34 2.29 -3.59
N GLY A 186 -24.91 1.04 -3.40
CA GLY A 186 -25.74 -0.07 -2.89
C GLY A 186 -25.84 -0.14 -1.38
#